data_AF-A0AAJ0AUJ6-F1
#
_entry.id   AF-A0AAJ0AUJ6-F1
#
_cell.length_a   1.000
_cell.length_b   1.000
_cell.length_c   1.000
_cell.angle_alpha   90.00
_cell.angle_beta   90.00
_cell.angle_gamma   90.00
#
_symmetry.space_group_name_H-M   'P 1'
#
loop_
_entity.id
_entity.type
_entity.pdbx_description
1 polymer ?
#
loop_
_entity_poly.entity_id
_entity_poly.type
_entity_poly.pdbx_seq_one_letter_code
_entity_poly.pdbx_strand_id
1 'polypeptide(L)'
;MAASAQTGSPQRSDSDVDEEFIDDLSDLGIEANSVVPELFTASPPVRDTLPTATSYAQDATVRECVPLLAATDSDIDHNAHGVPSILRDNHIKFLQKQLGRFPAPYVAADASRPWFLYWSLNALALLGYDTAVYREDLIKTVRTMQNPSGGIGGGHGQDSHLATTYAVVLALAIVGGEDAYEAIDRKSMWKWLCSLKQPGGGIQMALGGEVDVRGAYCAAVIVTLLDLPLDLSTDSPAWTPERPTLFTGLADYVRRCQTFEGGISGKPDGEAHGAYAFCALGCLSILDTPHRIIPRYLDVPRLISWLSSRQYAPEGGFSGRTNKLVDGCYSHWVGGCWPLIDAVLKGAIELEDQPNEASFTPHQGSLYSREGLIRYILCCGQDRSKRGGLRDKPSRPSDAYHTCYVLSGLSSAQHQWDLTYVNEDETILSEPKWVASPCAEGTQVFNEEDRVGTIHPVYTIPQESVDDMKAYFASKQGF
;
A
#
# COMPACT_ATOMS: atom_id res chain seq x y z
N MET A 1 -37.40 11.73 -58.66
CA MET A 1 -36.25 11.28 -59.47
C MET A 1 -35.12 10.97 -58.53
N ALA A 2 -34.73 9.70 -58.51
CA ALA A 2 -33.76 9.13 -57.59
C ALA A 2 -32.33 9.54 -57.98
N ALA A 3 -31.48 9.77 -56.97
CA ALA A 3 -30.04 9.73 -57.09
C ALA A 3 -29.49 8.95 -55.88
N SER A 4 -28.78 7.86 -56.18
CA SER A 4 -28.30 6.85 -55.25
C SER A 4 -27.12 7.34 -54.41
N ALA A 5 -27.17 7.10 -53.10
CA ALA A 5 -26.01 7.19 -52.23
C ALA A 5 -25.23 5.86 -52.28
N GLN A 6 -24.00 5.90 -52.83
CA GLN A 6 -23.05 4.80 -52.74
C GLN A 6 -22.41 4.78 -51.35
N THR A 7 -22.52 3.64 -50.68
CA THR A 7 -21.80 3.25 -49.48
C THR A 7 -20.35 2.92 -49.84
N GLY A 8 -19.39 3.68 -49.32
CA GLY A 8 -17.97 3.36 -49.38
C GLY A 8 -17.44 3.05 -47.98
N SER A 9 -17.19 1.78 -47.71
CA SER A 9 -16.43 1.27 -46.55
C SER A 9 -14.94 1.50 -46.77
N PRO A 10 -14.17 1.99 -45.78
CA PRO A 10 -12.72 2.02 -45.90
C PRO A 10 -12.15 0.64 -45.61
N GLN A 11 -11.61 -0.01 -46.65
CA GLN A 11 -10.70 -1.15 -46.51
C GLN A 11 -9.46 -0.70 -45.75
N ARG A 12 -9.25 -1.25 -44.54
CA ARG A 12 -7.93 -1.27 -43.91
C ARG A 12 -7.14 -2.39 -44.58
N SER A 13 -5.97 -2.03 -45.09
CA SER A 13 -4.96 -2.96 -45.59
C SER A 13 -4.40 -3.76 -44.42
N ASP A 14 -4.66 -5.06 -44.42
CA ASP A 14 -3.83 -6.05 -43.74
C ASP A 14 -2.48 -6.09 -44.47
N SER A 15 -1.43 -5.62 -43.83
CA SER A 15 -0.05 -5.93 -44.22
C SER A 15 0.85 -5.90 -42.99
N ASP A 16 1.32 -7.10 -42.66
CA ASP A 16 2.59 -7.45 -42.02
C ASP A 16 2.77 -7.06 -40.54
N VAL A 17 2.17 -7.89 -39.68
CA VAL A 17 2.78 -8.19 -38.38
C VAL A 17 3.59 -9.47 -38.59
N ASP A 18 4.91 -9.35 -38.66
CA ASP A 18 5.80 -10.50 -38.62
C ASP A 18 5.59 -11.22 -37.28
N GLU A 19 4.79 -12.29 -37.31
CA GLU A 19 4.70 -13.28 -36.22
C GLU A 19 5.98 -14.10 -36.25
N GLU A 20 7.05 -13.57 -35.66
CA GLU A 20 8.16 -14.42 -35.21
C GLU A 20 7.64 -15.28 -34.05
N PHE A 21 7.32 -16.53 -34.38
CA PHE A 21 7.19 -17.62 -33.42
C PHE A 21 8.52 -17.73 -32.66
N ILE A 22 8.52 -17.33 -31.39
CA ILE A 22 9.65 -17.61 -30.48
C ILE A 22 9.42 -18.99 -29.88
N ASP A 23 10.15 -19.96 -30.43
CA ASP A 23 10.34 -21.30 -29.87
C ASP A 23 11.05 -21.24 -28.52
N ASP A 24 10.58 -22.13 -27.65
CA ASP A 24 11.24 -22.77 -26.50
C ASP A 24 12.02 -21.90 -25.47
N LEU A 25 11.35 -21.64 -24.33
CA LEU A 25 11.94 -21.06 -23.10
C LEU A 25 12.70 -22.11 -22.24
N SER A 26 12.91 -23.33 -22.76
CA SER A 26 13.61 -24.41 -22.05
C SER A 26 15.09 -24.10 -21.78
N ASP A 27 15.63 -23.07 -22.43
CA ASP A 27 17.02 -22.64 -22.25
C ASP A 27 17.08 -21.11 -22.11
N LEU A 28 16.79 -20.58 -20.92
CA LEU A 28 17.11 -19.18 -20.63
C LEU A 28 18.63 -18.92 -20.68
N GLY A 29 19.49 -19.95 -20.75
CA GLY A 29 20.91 -19.85 -21.13
C GLY A 29 21.80 -18.92 -20.30
N ILE A 30 21.26 -18.28 -19.26
CA ILE A 30 21.99 -17.37 -18.39
C ILE A 30 22.72 -18.24 -17.37
N GLU A 31 24.04 -18.33 -17.51
CA GLU A 31 24.92 -18.79 -16.42
C GLU A 31 24.79 -17.78 -15.27
N ALA A 32 23.81 -18.03 -14.40
CA ALA A 32 23.56 -17.20 -13.23
C ALA A 32 24.80 -17.18 -12.33
N ASN A 33 25.02 -16.07 -11.64
CA ASN A 33 26.04 -16.04 -10.61
C ASN A 33 25.67 -17.10 -9.56
N SER A 34 26.60 -18.03 -9.28
CA SER A 34 26.38 -19.19 -8.40
C SER A 34 25.88 -18.86 -6.98
N VAL A 35 25.93 -17.59 -6.59
CA VAL A 35 25.41 -17.08 -5.30
C VAL A 35 23.89 -16.83 -5.31
N VAL A 36 23.24 -16.74 -6.47
CA VAL A 36 21.79 -16.52 -6.59
C VAL A 36 21.08 -17.88 -6.62
N PRO A 37 20.09 -18.12 -5.72
CA PRO A 37 19.32 -19.37 -5.73
C PRO A 37 18.59 -19.61 -7.05
N GLU A 38 18.57 -20.86 -7.51
CA GLU A 38 17.91 -21.28 -8.76
C GLU A 38 16.42 -20.87 -8.81
N LEU A 39 15.77 -20.78 -7.65
CA LEU A 39 14.39 -20.29 -7.51
C LEU A 39 14.16 -18.92 -8.17
N PHE A 40 15.17 -18.06 -8.24
CA PHE A 40 15.08 -16.70 -8.81
C PHE A 40 15.68 -16.59 -10.22
N THR A 41 16.17 -17.70 -10.79
CA THR A 41 16.84 -17.70 -12.09
C THR A 41 16.28 -18.75 -13.06
N ALA A 42 15.50 -19.72 -12.57
CA ALA A 42 14.85 -20.73 -13.39
C ALA A 42 13.35 -20.44 -13.59
N SER A 43 12.80 -20.97 -14.67
CA SER A 43 11.35 -20.98 -14.89
C SER A 43 10.65 -21.93 -13.90
N PRO A 44 9.38 -21.68 -13.55
CA PRO A 44 8.60 -22.63 -12.77
C PRO A 44 8.58 -24.03 -13.43
N PRO A 45 8.70 -25.11 -12.64
CA PRO A 45 8.81 -26.46 -13.20
C PRO A 45 7.52 -26.95 -13.86
N VAL A 46 6.37 -26.36 -13.51
CA VAL A 46 5.07 -26.66 -14.11
C VAL A 46 4.71 -25.55 -15.09
N ARG A 47 4.59 -25.93 -16.36
CA ARG A 47 4.22 -25.03 -17.45
C ARG A 47 3.14 -25.69 -18.30
N ASP A 48 1.97 -25.07 -18.31
CA ASP A 48 0.86 -25.56 -19.13
C ASP A 48 1.16 -25.36 -20.62
N THR A 49 0.74 -26.32 -21.44
CA THR A 49 0.94 -26.26 -22.90
C THR A 49 -0.10 -25.39 -23.60
N LEU A 50 -1.12 -24.88 -22.90
CA LEU A 50 -2.16 -24.04 -23.46
C LEU A 50 -1.74 -22.56 -23.42
N PRO A 51 -1.39 -21.94 -24.56
CA PRO A 51 -1.08 -20.53 -24.59
C PRO A 51 -2.33 -19.68 -24.46
N THR A 52 -2.24 -18.61 -23.68
CA THR A 52 -3.27 -17.58 -23.53
C THR A 52 -2.61 -16.20 -23.45
N ALA A 53 -3.41 -15.14 -23.60
CA ALA A 53 -2.91 -13.77 -23.37
C ALA A 53 -2.28 -13.61 -21.97
N THR A 54 -2.79 -14.34 -20.96
CA THR A 54 -2.23 -14.36 -19.61
C THR A 54 -0.85 -15.01 -19.57
N SER A 55 -0.69 -16.20 -20.16
CA SER A 55 0.60 -16.91 -20.14
C SER A 55 1.67 -16.14 -20.91
N TYR A 56 1.32 -15.54 -22.06
CA TYR A 56 2.24 -14.71 -22.82
C TYR A 56 2.73 -13.49 -22.04
N ALA A 57 1.83 -12.80 -21.34
CA ALA A 57 2.19 -11.65 -20.51
C ALA A 57 3.05 -12.06 -19.30
N GLN A 58 2.76 -13.22 -18.69
CA GLN A 58 3.54 -13.79 -17.60
C GLN A 58 4.96 -14.13 -18.06
N ASP A 59 5.09 -14.85 -19.19
CA ASP A 59 6.39 -15.21 -19.77
C ASP A 59 7.23 -13.98 -20.16
N ALA A 60 6.59 -12.95 -20.72
CA ALA A 60 7.26 -11.68 -21.00
C ALA A 60 7.80 -11.03 -19.73
N THR A 61 7.01 -11.01 -18.66
CA THR A 61 7.42 -10.43 -17.36
C THR A 61 8.58 -11.21 -16.73
N VAL A 62 8.54 -12.54 -16.79
CA VAL A 62 9.63 -13.40 -16.31
C VAL A 62 10.92 -13.13 -17.10
N ARG A 63 10.85 -13.04 -18.44
CA ARG A 63 11.99 -12.72 -19.30
C ARG A 63 12.62 -11.35 -18.99
N GLU A 64 11.83 -10.38 -18.57
CA GLU A 64 12.33 -9.07 -18.13
C GLU A 64 13.02 -9.13 -16.76
N CYS A 65 12.53 -9.97 -15.83
CA CYS A 65 13.02 -10.00 -14.45
C CYS A 65 14.26 -10.89 -14.26
N VAL A 66 14.28 -12.09 -14.86
CA VAL A 66 15.35 -13.08 -14.62
C VAL A 66 16.77 -12.54 -14.89
N PRO A 67 17.05 -11.80 -15.98
CA PRO A 67 18.38 -11.26 -16.20
C PRO A 67 18.84 -10.29 -15.10
N LEU A 68 17.91 -9.52 -14.53
CA LEU A 68 18.19 -8.59 -13.43
C LEU A 68 18.41 -9.34 -12.11
N LEU A 69 17.68 -10.43 -11.89
CA LEU A 69 17.79 -11.27 -10.69
C LEU A 69 19.06 -12.14 -10.69
N ALA A 70 19.52 -12.57 -11.87
CA ALA A 70 20.68 -13.45 -12.04
C ALA A 70 22.02 -12.79 -11.68
N ALA A 71 22.04 -11.47 -11.46
CA ALA A 71 23.21 -10.70 -11.04
C ALA A 71 24.44 -10.88 -11.96
N THR A 72 24.20 -10.90 -13.27
CA THR A 72 25.24 -11.12 -14.30
C THR A 72 25.77 -9.82 -14.92
N ASP A 73 25.12 -8.68 -14.67
CA ASP A 73 25.56 -7.37 -15.17
C ASP A 73 26.80 -6.87 -14.39
N SER A 74 27.94 -6.80 -15.06
CA SER A 74 29.22 -6.37 -14.49
C SER A 74 29.28 -4.88 -14.16
N ASP A 75 28.37 -4.07 -14.70
CA ASP A 75 28.31 -2.62 -14.41
C ASP A 75 27.55 -2.34 -13.09
N ILE A 76 27.10 -3.40 -12.41
CA ILE A 76 26.36 -3.33 -11.16
C ILE A 76 27.15 -4.03 -10.07
N ASP A 77 27.52 -3.26 -9.05
CA ASP A 77 28.04 -3.83 -7.81
C ASP A 77 26.90 -4.56 -7.08
N HIS A 78 27.12 -5.85 -6.85
CA HIS A 78 26.21 -6.71 -6.10
C HIS A 78 26.87 -7.15 -4.79
N ASN A 79 26.07 -7.31 -3.73
CA ASN A 79 26.54 -7.85 -2.47
C ASN A 79 26.80 -9.38 -2.56
N ALA A 80 27.15 -10.00 -1.43
CA ALA A 80 27.42 -11.44 -1.34
C ALA A 80 26.24 -12.35 -1.74
N HIS A 81 25.02 -11.81 -1.85
CA HIS A 81 23.80 -12.52 -2.23
C HIS A 81 23.36 -12.22 -3.67
N GLY A 82 24.16 -11.48 -4.45
CA GLY A 82 23.79 -11.06 -5.80
C GLY A 82 22.70 -9.98 -5.82
N VAL A 83 22.59 -9.16 -4.77
CA VAL A 83 21.60 -8.08 -4.67
C VAL A 83 22.31 -6.72 -4.74
N PRO A 84 21.87 -5.78 -5.58
CA PRO A 84 22.45 -4.45 -5.64
C PRO A 84 21.98 -3.56 -4.48
N SER A 85 22.79 -2.56 -4.13
CA SER A 85 22.41 -1.55 -3.14
C SER A 85 21.26 -0.66 -3.61
N ILE A 86 20.55 -0.08 -2.64
CA ILE A 86 19.52 0.91 -2.92
C ILE A 86 20.15 2.21 -3.41
N LEU A 87 19.64 2.76 -4.52
CA LEU A 87 20.10 4.02 -5.11
C LEU A 87 19.50 5.23 -4.38
N ARG A 88 19.72 5.31 -3.06
CA ARG A 88 19.08 6.25 -2.12
C ARG A 88 19.11 7.69 -2.63
N ASP A 89 20.28 8.20 -3.00
CA ASP A 89 20.43 9.59 -3.50
C ASP A 89 19.67 9.85 -4.80
N ASN A 90 19.60 8.86 -5.69
CA ASN A 90 18.85 8.98 -6.94
C ASN A 90 17.34 9.05 -6.66
N HIS A 91 16.87 8.23 -5.72
CA HIS A 91 15.46 8.21 -5.30
C HIS A 91 15.09 9.50 -4.56
N ILE A 92 15.94 10.03 -3.67
CA ILE A 92 15.72 11.32 -3.01
C ILE A 92 15.59 12.45 -4.06
N LYS A 93 16.56 12.55 -4.99
CA LYS A 93 16.52 13.58 -6.06
C LYS A 93 15.26 13.46 -6.94
N PHE A 94 14.85 12.22 -7.25
CA PHE A 94 13.62 11.96 -7.96
C PHE A 94 12.39 12.51 -7.21
N LEU A 95 12.26 12.20 -5.93
CA LEU A 95 11.12 12.58 -5.09
C LEU A 95 11.05 14.09 -4.85
N GLN A 96 12.19 14.75 -4.63
CA GLN A 96 12.25 16.22 -4.55
C GLN A 96 11.73 16.88 -5.83
N LYS A 97 12.00 16.28 -7.00
CA LYS A 97 11.44 16.76 -8.27
C LYS A 97 9.93 16.51 -8.38
N GLN A 98 9.40 15.43 -7.79
CA GLN A 98 7.95 15.16 -7.75
C GLN A 98 7.18 16.13 -6.85
N LEU A 99 7.85 16.85 -5.95
CA LEU A 99 7.28 17.96 -5.17
C LEU A 99 7.35 19.31 -5.91
N GLY A 100 7.92 19.33 -7.12
CA GLY A 100 8.08 20.51 -7.94
C GLY A 100 6.95 20.74 -8.95
N ARG A 101 7.26 21.46 -10.03
CA ARG A 101 6.31 21.75 -11.11
C ARG A 101 6.27 20.62 -12.13
N PHE A 102 5.07 20.26 -12.55
CA PHE A 102 4.82 19.28 -13.61
C PHE A 102 4.49 19.94 -14.96
N PRO A 103 4.81 19.28 -16.09
CA PRO A 103 4.43 19.76 -17.40
C PRO A 103 2.93 19.53 -17.66
N ALA A 104 2.34 20.29 -18.60
CA ALA A 104 0.91 20.28 -18.92
C ALA A 104 0.25 18.89 -19.10
N PRO A 105 0.91 17.85 -19.67
CA PRO A 105 0.32 16.52 -19.79
C PRO A 105 -0.09 15.86 -18.46
N TYR A 106 0.43 16.33 -17.31
CA TYR A 106 0.01 15.86 -15.98
C TYR A 106 -1.40 16.34 -15.57
N VAL A 107 -2.11 17.07 -16.42
CA VAL A 107 -3.52 17.48 -16.18
C VAL A 107 -4.43 16.29 -15.86
N ALA A 108 -4.16 15.10 -16.40
CA ALA A 108 -4.92 13.88 -16.09
C ALA A 108 -4.81 13.47 -14.60
N ALA A 109 -3.78 13.94 -13.90
CA ALA A 109 -3.55 13.68 -12.49
C ALA A 109 -3.89 14.89 -11.59
N ASP A 110 -4.56 15.93 -12.12
CA ASP A 110 -4.87 17.15 -11.36
C ASP A 110 -5.75 16.86 -10.12
N ALA A 111 -6.67 15.91 -10.23
CA ALA A 111 -7.47 15.45 -9.08
C ALA A 111 -6.69 14.62 -8.05
N SER A 112 -5.44 14.26 -8.36
CA SER A 112 -4.57 13.45 -7.52
C SER A 112 -3.36 14.22 -6.98
N ARG A 113 -3.32 15.56 -7.08
CA ARG A 113 -2.18 16.34 -6.56
C ARG A 113 -1.84 16.06 -5.08
N PRO A 114 -2.82 15.93 -4.16
CA PRO A 114 -2.57 15.48 -2.78
C PRO A 114 -1.77 14.19 -2.67
N TRP A 115 -2.01 13.24 -3.59
CA TRP A 115 -1.30 11.98 -3.59
C TRP A 115 0.18 12.13 -3.94
N PHE A 116 0.56 13.03 -4.86
CA PHE A 116 1.98 13.32 -5.13
C PHE A 116 2.69 13.89 -3.91
N LEU A 117 1.99 14.68 -3.09
CA LEU A 117 2.53 15.21 -1.83
C LEU A 117 2.79 14.07 -0.85
N TYR A 118 1.78 13.25 -0.56
CA TYR A 118 1.89 12.10 0.32
C TYR A 118 2.96 11.11 -0.14
N TRP A 119 2.88 10.63 -1.39
CA TRP A 119 3.79 9.63 -1.92
C TRP A 119 5.24 10.12 -1.85
N SER A 120 5.47 11.39 -2.18
CA SER A 120 6.82 11.94 -2.19
C SER A 120 7.37 12.14 -0.78
N LEU A 121 6.58 12.72 0.12
CA LEU A 121 6.99 12.98 1.50
C LEU A 121 7.19 11.69 2.29
N ASN A 122 6.30 10.71 2.14
CA ASN A 122 6.43 9.44 2.83
C ASN A 122 7.67 8.67 2.37
N ALA A 123 7.90 8.60 1.05
CA ALA A 123 9.10 7.99 0.49
C ALA A 123 10.39 8.70 0.95
N LEU A 124 10.39 10.04 1.03
CA LEU A 124 11.51 10.81 1.55
C LEU A 124 11.79 10.46 3.02
N ALA A 125 10.74 10.41 3.86
CA ALA A 125 10.87 10.03 5.27
C ALA A 125 11.45 8.61 5.42
N LEU A 126 10.98 7.64 4.63
CA LEU A 126 11.54 6.27 4.64
C LEU A 126 13.01 6.23 4.18
N LEU A 127 13.46 7.17 3.35
CA LEU A 127 14.86 7.28 2.96
C LEU A 127 15.72 8.06 3.98
N GLY A 128 15.14 8.51 5.10
CA GLY A 128 15.82 9.26 6.15
C GLY A 128 16.03 10.74 5.82
N TYR A 129 15.26 11.29 4.88
CA TYR A 129 15.32 12.70 4.51
C TYR A 129 14.41 13.54 5.42
N ASP A 130 14.91 14.68 5.90
CA ASP A 130 14.13 15.62 6.71
C ASP A 130 13.02 16.29 5.89
N THR A 131 11.78 15.87 6.11
CA THR A 131 10.58 16.37 5.42
C THR A 131 10.05 17.68 5.99
N ALA A 132 10.51 18.12 7.18
CA ALA A 132 10.03 19.35 7.82
C ALA A 132 10.29 20.60 6.96
N VAL A 133 11.29 20.56 6.08
CA VAL A 133 11.60 21.62 5.12
C VAL A 133 10.43 21.97 4.18
N TYR A 134 9.47 21.06 3.99
CA TYR A 134 8.31 21.27 3.12
C TYR A 134 7.04 21.76 3.86
N ARG A 135 7.10 21.89 5.20
CA ARG A 135 5.93 22.15 6.05
C ARG A 135 5.16 23.42 5.64
N GLU A 136 5.86 24.54 5.52
CA GLU A 136 5.24 25.83 5.23
C GLU A 136 4.52 25.84 3.87
N ASP A 137 5.16 25.28 2.84
CA ASP A 137 4.60 25.21 1.49
C ASP A 137 3.47 24.19 1.39
N LEU A 138 3.54 23.08 2.14
CA LEU A 138 2.44 22.14 2.27
C LEU A 138 1.21 22.81 2.89
N ILE A 139 1.37 23.53 4.01
CA ILE A 139 0.27 24.26 4.67
C ILE A 139 -0.38 25.25 3.71
N LYS A 140 0.41 26.04 2.97
CA LYS A 140 -0.11 26.96 1.94
C LYS A 140 -0.90 26.23 0.86
N THR A 141 -0.40 25.09 0.39
CA THR A 141 -1.05 24.27 -0.63
C THR A 141 -2.38 23.71 -0.11
N VAL A 142 -2.40 23.14 1.09
CA VAL A 142 -3.59 22.54 1.72
C VAL A 142 -4.70 23.56 1.91
N ARG A 143 -4.36 24.79 2.34
CA ARG A 143 -5.35 25.87 2.49
C ARG A 143 -6.12 26.17 1.20
N THR A 144 -5.54 25.90 0.03
CA THR A 144 -6.23 26.10 -1.26
C THR A 144 -7.14 24.95 -1.66
N MET A 145 -6.92 23.76 -1.08
CA MET A 145 -7.59 22.49 -1.43
C MET A 145 -8.68 22.08 -0.41
N GLN A 146 -8.60 22.60 0.81
CA GLN A 146 -9.58 22.34 1.87
C GLN A 146 -10.87 23.13 1.60
N ASN A 147 -12.01 22.43 1.63
CA ASN A 147 -13.29 23.03 1.35
C ASN A 147 -13.96 23.56 2.64
N PRO A 148 -14.65 24.70 2.61
CA PRO A 148 -15.39 25.23 3.76
C PRO A 148 -16.50 24.29 4.28
N SER A 149 -16.99 23.38 3.43
CA SER A 149 -17.97 22.35 3.82
C SER A 149 -17.33 21.12 4.48
N GLY A 150 -16.00 21.07 4.59
CA GLY A 150 -15.24 19.96 5.14
C GLY A 150 -14.60 19.06 4.09
N GLY A 151 -13.51 18.39 4.50
CA GLY A 151 -12.70 17.56 3.61
C GLY A 151 -11.80 18.36 2.68
N ILE A 152 -10.98 17.64 1.91
CA ILE A 152 -9.96 18.21 1.02
C ILE A 152 -10.10 17.58 -0.36
N GLY A 153 -10.17 18.42 -1.40
CA GLY A 153 -10.25 17.99 -2.80
C GLY A 153 -8.88 17.75 -3.44
N GLY A 154 -8.86 17.41 -4.73
CA GLY A 154 -7.62 17.23 -5.49
C GLY A 154 -6.89 18.53 -5.83
N GLY A 155 -7.57 19.67 -5.72
CA GLY A 155 -7.07 20.98 -6.10
C GLY A 155 -8.06 22.07 -5.72
N HIS A 156 -7.68 23.33 -5.93
CA HIS A 156 -8.58 24.46 -5.69
C HIS A 156 -9.85 24.34 -6.53
N GLY A 157 -11.00 24.45 -5.87
CA GLY A 157 -12.33 24.36 -6.51
C GLY A 157 -12.78 22.94 -6.84
N GLN A 158 -12.04 21.91 -6.45
CA GLN A 158 -12.48 20.52 -6.57
C GLN A 158 -13.19 20.06 -5.29
N ASP A 159 -14.22 19.23 -5.45
CA ASP A 159 -14.98 18.67 -4.33
C ASP A 159 -14.09 17.79 -3.43
N SER A 160 -14.44 17.77 -2.15
CA SER A 160 -13.76 16.94 -1.16
C SER A 160 -13.90 15.46 -1.47
N HIS A 161 -12.81 14.72 -1.33
CA HIS A 161 -12.76 13.28 -1.59
C HIS A 161 -11.90 12.58 -0.52
N LEU A 162 -12.29 11.39 -0.09
CA LEU A 162 -11.63 10.65 1.01
C LEU A 162 -10.18 10.32 0.69
N ALA A 163 -9.90 9.91 -0.54
CA ALA A 163 -8.54 9.60 -0.99
C ALA A 163 -7.60 10.81 -0.87
N THR A 164 -8.04 12.00 -1.31
CA THR A 164 -7.23 13.22 -1.25
C THR A 164 -7.14 13.77 0.16
N THR A 165 -8.22 13.65 0.94
CA THR A 165 -8.23 14.00 2.36
C THR A 165 -7.25 13.15 3.16
N TYR A 166 -7.28 11.82 2.96
CA TYR A 166 -6.34 10.88 3.53
C TYR A 166 -4.90 11.26 3.20
N ALA A 167 -4.60 11.47 1.91
CA ALA A 167 -3.25 11.82 1.47
C ALA A 167 -2.75 13.12 2.11
N VAL A 168 -3.59 14.16 2.21
CA VAL A 168 -3.20 15.42 2.86
C VAL A 168 -3.00 15.24 4.36
N VAL A 169 -3.90 14.55 5.07
CA VAL A 169 -3.76 14.31 6.52
C VAL A 169 -2.44 13.59 6.81
N LEU A 170 -2.12 12.55 6.04
CA LEU A 170 -0.85 11.84 6.18
C LEU A 170 0.36 12.70 5.81
N ALA A 171 0.28 13.50 4.74
CA ALA A 171 1.35 14.42 4.38
C ALA A 171 1.64 15.45 5.48
N LEU A 172 0.59 15.98 6.13
CA LEU A 172 0.72 16.89 7.27
C LEU A 172 1.30 16.18 8.50
N ALA A 173 0.91 14.93 8.75
CA ALA A 173 1.52 14.10 9.80
C ALA A 173 3.03 13.92 9.58
N ILE A 174 3.44 13.59 8.34
CA ILE A 174 4.84 13.34 7.99
C ILE A 174 5.73 14.59 8.13
N VAL A 175 5.26 15.78 7.74
CA VAL A 175 6.06 17.01 7.93
C VAL A 175 6.07 17.51 9.38
N GLY A 176 5.11 17.03 10.18
CA GLY A 176 4.92 17.36 11.59
C GLY A 176 4.66 18.84 11.86
N GLY A 177 4.61 19.21 13.15
CA GLY A 177 4.48 20.58 13.62
C GLY A 177 3.03 21.02 13.89
N GLU A 178 2.83 21.74 14.99
CA GLU A 178 1.50 22.18 15.41
C GLU A 178 0.80 23.04 14.35
N ASP A 179 1.54 23.87 13.61
CA ASP A 179 1.04 24.69 12.53
C ASP A 179 0.53 23.88 11.32
N ALA A 180 1.14 22.71 11.07
CA ALA A 180 0.64 21.76 10.07
C ALA A 180 -0.67 21.12 10.52
N TYR A 181 -0.77 20.77 11.80
CA TYR A 181 -1.96 20.15 12.37
C TYR A 181 -3.14 21.13 12.45
N GLU A 182 -2.90 22.38 12.85
CA GLU A 182 -3.89 23.47 12.88
C GLU A 182 -4.36 23.92 11.49
N ALA A 183 -3.71 23.47 10.42
CA ALA A 183 -4.20 23.73 9.06
C ALA A 183 -5.51 22.98 8.75
N ILE A 184 -5.90 21.98 9.57
CA ILE A 184 -7.06 21.12 9.34
C ILE A 184 -8.27 21.65 10.11
N ASP A 185 -9.36 21.96 9.41
CA ASP A 185 -10.65 22.25 10.04
C ASP A 185 -11.33 20.92 10.45
N ARG A 186 -11.05 20.47 11.68
CA ARG A 186 -11.61 19.24 12.26
C ARG A 186 -13.13 19.22 12.28
N LYS A 187 -13.76 20.37 12.53
CA LYS A 187 -15.21 20.47 12.70
C LYS A 187 -15.93 20.24 11.39
N SER A 188 -15.50 20.95 10.35
CA SER A 188 -16.03 20.78 9.01
C SER A 188 -15.68 19.38 8.47
N MET A 189 -14.47 18.88 8.73
CA MET A 189 -14.04 17.51 8.38
C MET A 189 -15.00 16.44 8.90
N TRP A 190 -15.30 16.43 10.20
CA TRP A 190 -16.24 15.49 10.80
C TRP A 190 -17.64 15.63 10.23
N LYS A 191 -18.14 16.86 10.03
CA LYS A 191 -19.47 17.09 9.45
C LYS A 191 -19.57 16.51 8.04
N TRP A 192 -18.52 16.68 7.25
CA TRP A 192 -18.41 16.08 5.92
C TRP A 192 -18.32 14.54 5.99
N LEU A 193 -17.50 13.96 6.86
CA LEU A 193 -17.42 12.50 7.05
C LEU A 193 -18.79 11.90 7.44
N CYS A 194 -19.54 12.58 8.31
CA CYS A 194 -20.91 12.18 8.66
C CYS A 194 -21.83 12.11 7.44
N SER A 195 -21.68 13.02 6.48
CA SER A 195 -22.50 13.05 5.25
C SER A 195 -22.18 11.89 4.28
N LEU A 196 -20.99 11.30 4.38
CA LEU A 196 -20.56 10.17 3.55
C LEU A 196 -21.00 8.81 4.10
N LYS A 197 -21.27 8.71 5.40
CA LYS A 197 -21.63 7.46 6.07
C LYS A 197 -22.95 6.90 5.56
N GLN A 198 -22.96 5.64 5.12
CA GLN A 198 -24.17 4.99 4.58
C GLN A 198 -24.85 4.06 5.61
N PRO A 199 -26.19 3.90 5.54
CA PRO A 199 -26.92 2.96 6.40
C PRO A 199 -26.42 1.51 6.31
N GLY A 200 -25.90 1.09 5.14
CA GLY A 200 -25.34 -0.24 4.92
C GLY A 200 -23.97 -0.49 5.56
N GLY A 201 -23.44 0.47 6.33
CA GLY A 201 -22.17 0.39 7.03
C GLY A 201 -20.99 1.00 6.27
N GLY A 202 -20.99 0.97 4.93
CA GLY A 202 -19.95 1.58 4.11
C GLY A 202 -19.90 3.11 4.19
N ILE A 203 -18.85 3.70 3.62
CA ILE A 203 -18.66 5.15 3.55
C ILE A 203 -18.36 5.51 2.09
N GLN A 204 -19.05 6.53 1.57
CA GLN A 204 -18.80 7.02 0.20
C GLN A 204 -17.44 7.69 0.08
N MET A 205 -16.77 7.56 -1.06
CA MET A 205 -15.48 8.22 -1.31
C MET A 205 -15.60 9.74 -1.46
N ALA A 206 -16.74 10.22 -1.96
CA ALA A 206 -17.12 11.62 -2.03
C ALA A 206 -18.65 11.70 -1.99
N LEU A 207 -19.22 12.90 -1.84
CA LEU A 207 -20.68 13.06 -1.89
C LEU A 207 -21.22 12.63 -3.27
N GLY A 208 -22.06 11.60 -3.28
CA GLY A 208 -22.59 10.99 -4.51
C GLY A 208 -21.60 10.07 -5.23
N GLY A 209 -20.44 9.81 -4.63
CA GLY A 209 -19.42 8.92 -5.15
C GLY A 209 -19.66 7.44 -4.85
N GLU A 210 -18.70 6.61 -5.22
CA GLU A 210 -18.72 5.17 -4.97
C GLU A 210 -18.56 4.81 -3.49
N VAL A 211 -19.04 3.63 -3.13
CA VAL A 211 -18.83 3.01 -1.82
C VAL A 211 -18.00 1.75 -2.01
N ASP A 212 -16.78 1.77 -1.50
CA ASP A 212 -15.86 0.64 -1.45
C ASP A 212 -15.01 0.68 -0.17
N VAL A 213 -14.22 -0.36 0.08
CA VAL A 213 -13.40 -0.50 1.29
C VAL A 213 -12.32 0.58 1.41
N ARG A 214 -11.96 1.32 0.34
CA ARG A 214 -11.06 2.47 0.46
C ARG A 214 -11.72 3.56 1.30
N GLY A 215 -13.02 3.77 1.14
CA GLY A 215 -13.78 4.75 1.91
C GLY A 215 -13.81 4.39 3.39
N ALA A 216 -13.99 3.11 3.70
CA ALA A 216 -13.92 2.59 5.06
C ALA A 216 -12.53 2.85 5.70
N TYR A 217 -11.46 2.46 5.01
CA TYR A 217 -10.09 2.60 5.51
C TYR A 217 -9.67 4.07 5.65
N CYS A 218 -9.85 4.89 4.61
CA CYS A 218 -9.47 6.31 4.63
C CYS A 218 -10.19 7.05 5.75
N ALA A 219 -11.50 6.83 5.91
CA ALA A 219 -12.27 7.47 6.98
C ALA A 219 -11.82 6.99 8.36
N ALA A 220 -11.57 5.69 8.57
CA ALA A 220 -11.07 5.18 9.84
C ALA A 220 -9.72 5.79 10.23
N VAL A 221 -8.79 5.93 9.28
CA VAL A 221 -7.50 6.61 9.50
C VAL A 221 -7.70 8.08 9.86
N ILE A 222 -8.51 8.82 9.09
CA ILE A 222 -8.74 10.25 9.34
C ILE A 222 -9.39 10.48 10.71
N VAL A 223 -10.42 9.71 11.04
CA VAL A 223 -11.14 9.81 12.33
C VAL A 223 -10.21 9.59 13.50
N THR A 224 -9.31 8.61 13.40
CA THR A 224 -8.42 8.24 14.51
C THR A 224 -7.18 9.11 14.63
N LEU A 225 -6.60 9.59 13.52
CA LEU A 225 -5.46 10.52 13.56
C LEU A 225 -5.88 11.90 14.06
N LEU A 226 -7.07 12.37 13.69
CA LEU A 226 -7.55 13.71 14.04
C LEU A 226 -8.39 13.75 15.32
N ASP A 227 -8.50 12.62 16.02
CA ASP A 227 -9.35 12.44 17.21
C ASP A 227 -10.75 13.04 17.01
N LEU A 228 -11.46 12.58 15.97
CA LEU A 228 -12.79 13.08 15.64
C LEU A 228 -13.88 12.32 16.41
N PRO A 229 -14.99 12.99 16.77
CA PRO A 229 -16.13 12.32 17.39
C PRO A 229 -16.69 11.21 16.50
N LEU A 230 -17.03 10.08 17.11
CA LEU A 230 -17.67 8.96 16.41
C LEU A 230 -19.17 9.17 16.17
N ASP A 231 -19.82 10.00 16.98
CA ASP A 231 -21.25 10.31 16.83
C ASP A 231 -21.55 10.91 15.46
N LEU A 232 -22.66 10.50 14.87
CA LEU A 232 -23.13 11.07 13.62
C LEU A 232 -23.90 12.36 13.85
N SER A 233 -23.66 13.34 12.97
CA SER A 233 -24.55 14.50 12.87
C SER A 233 -25.96 14.08 12.44
N THR A 234 -27.00 14.79 12.89
CA THR A 234 -28.41 14.50 12.57
C THR A 234 -28.74 14.51 11.08
N ASP A 235 -27.93 15.20 10.28
CA ASP A 235 -28.11 15.30 8.83
C ASP A 235 -27.38 14.18 8.07
N SER A 236 -26.72 13.25 8.78
CA SER A 236 -26.12 12.08 8.15
C SER A 236 -27.20 11.18 7.56
N PRO A 237 -27.02 10.64 6.35
CA PRO A 237 -27.97 9.69 5.79
C PRO A 237 -28.04 8.37 6.57
N ALA A 238 -27.06 8.09 7.44
CA ALA A 238 -27.05 6.95 8.34
C ALA A 238 -27.57 7.27 9.76
N TRP A 239 -27.98 8.51 10.05
CA TRP A 239 -28.48 8.86 11.37
C TRP A 239 -29.83 8.20 11.66
N THR A 240 -29.96 7.61 12.84
CA THR A 240 -31.23 7.07 13.36
C THR A 240 -31.33 7.33 14.87
N PRO A 241 -32.53 7.23 15.49
CA PRO A 241 -32.71 7.39 16.93
C PRO A 241 -31.86 6.42 17.79
N GLU A 242 -31.44 5.29 17.23
CA GLU A 242 -30.53 4.31 17.86
C GLU A 242 -29.08 4.78 17.94
N ARG A 243 -28.77 5.99 17.43
CA ARG A 243 -27.46 6.66 17.47
C ARG A 243 -26.30 5.81 16.92
N PRO A 244 -26.36 5.39 15.64
CA PRO A 244 -25.20 4.80 14.99
C PRO A 244 -24.04 5.79 14.93
N THR A 245 -22.81 5.25 14.91
CA THR A 245 -21.57 6.00 14.80
C THR A 245 -21.01 5.92 13.38
N LEU A 246 -19.95 6.70 13.10
CA LEU A 246 -19.14 6.57 11.89
C LEU A 246 -18.65 5.13 11.68
N PHE A 247 -18.47 4.35 12.76
CA PHE A 247 -17.96 2.98 12.71
C PHE A 247 -19.04 1.89 12.73
N THR A 248 -20.29 2.21 13.09
CA THR A 248 -21.39 1.24 13.09
C THR A 248 -21.53 0.56 11.73
N GLY A 249 -21.48 -0.77 11.70
CA GLY A 249 -21.62 -1.59 10.49
C GLY A 249 -20.42 -1.60 9.53
N LEU A 250 -19.30 -0.93 9.84
CA LEU A 250 -18.11 -0.96 8.97
C LEU A 250 -17.52 -2.36 8.86
N ALA A 251 -17.33 -3.05 9.98
CA ALA A 251 -16.77 -4.41 9.98
C ALA A 251 -17.66 -5.41 9.23
N ASP A 252 -18.98 -5.28 9.35
CA ASP A 252 -19.93 -6.06 8.56
C ASP A 252 -19.90 -5.74 7.07
N TYR A 253 -19.66 -4.48 6.70
CA TYR A 253 -19.45 -4.09 5.30
C TYR A 253 -18.18 -4.75 4.74
N VAL A 254 -17.07 -4.67 5.48
CA VAL A 254 -15.79 -5.33 5.12
C VAL A 254 -15.96 -6.84 4.98
N ARG A 255 -16.65 -7.50 5.92
CA ARG A 255 -16.93 -8.94 5.86
C ARG A 255 -17.59 -9.36 4.55
N ARG A 256 -18.55 -8.58 4.05
CA ARG A 256 -19.26 -8.87 2.78
C ARG A 256 -18.37 -8.70 1.54
N CYS A 257 -17.19 -8.12 1.69
CA CYS A 257 -16.24 -7.96 0.60
C CYS A 257 -15.24 -9.13 0.50
N GLN A 258 -15.20 -10.06 1.47
CA GLN A 258 -14.38 -11.27 1.33
C GLN A 258 -14.98 -12.18 0.26
N THR A 259 -14.14 -12.64 -0.68
CA THR A 259 -14.58 -13.43 -1.82
C THR A 259 -14.42 -14.93 -1.56
N PHE A 260 -14.93 -15.75 -2.47
CA PHE A 260 -14.74 -17.21 -2.43
C PHE A 260 -13.26 -17.62 -2.52
N GLU A 261 -12.39 -16.78 -3.10
CA GLU A 261 -10.96 -17.05 -3.21
C GLU A 261 -10.23 -16.90 -1.86
N GLY A 262 -10.86 -16.25 -0.86
CA GLY A 262 -10.27 -15.94 0.44
C GLY A 262 -9.79 -14.50 0.58
N GLY A 263 -9.40 -13.86 -0.53
CA GLY A 263 -9.05 -12.45 -0.56
C GLY A 263 -10.26 -11.53 -0.45
N ILE A 264 -10.02 -10.21 -0.50
CA ILE A 264 -11.04 -9.19 -0.27
C ILE A 264 -11.11 -8.26 -1.49
N SER A 265 -12.33 -7.96 -1.92
CA SER A 265 -12.61 -7.09 -3.05
C SER A 265 -12.98 -5.68 -2.61
N GLY A 266 -13.11 -4.76 -3.57
CA GLY A 266 -13.42 -3.35 -3.27
C GLY A 266 -14.82 -3.18 -2.66
N LYS A 267 -15.77 -3.97 -3.13
CA LYS A 267 -17.17 -3.97 -2.73
C LYS A 267 -17.69 -5.40 -2.79
N PRO A 268 -18.83 -5.72 -2.15
CA PRO A 268 -19.41 -7.06 -2.25
C PRO A 268 -19.54 -7.53 -3.71
N ASP A 269 -19.29 -8.82 -3.91
CA ASP A 269 -19.33 -9.50 -5.22
C ASP A 269 -18.28 -9.04 -6.24
N GLY A 270 -17.25 -8.29 -5.82
CA GLY A 270 -16.07 -7.99 -6.63
C GLY A 270 -15.00 -9.10 -6.62
N GLU A 271 -14.03 -9.00 -7.53
CA GLU A 271 -12.82 -9.84 -7.56
C GLU A 271 -11.87 -9.48 -6.41
N ALA A 272 -11.22 -10.49 -5.79
CA ALA A 272 -10.27 -10.25 -4.72
C ALA A 272 -9.03 -9.48 -5.22
N HIS A 273 -8.57 -8.52 -4.43
CA HIS A 273 -7.47 -7.65 -4.83
C HIS A 273 -6.62 -7.19 -3.64
N GLY A 274 -5.29 -7.18 -3.78
CA GLY A 274 -4.35 -6.94 -2.70
C GLY A 274 -4.56 -5.58 -2.03
N ALA A 275 -4.73 -4.53 -2.85
CA ALA A 275 -5.02 -3.17 -2.34
C ALA A 275 -6.30 -3.11 -1.48
N TYR A 276 -7.35 -3.83 -1.87
CA TYR A 276 -8.60 -3.85 -1.09
C TYR A 276 -8.48 -4.74 0.14
N ALA A 277 -7.70 -5.81 0.09
CA ALA A 277 -7.35 -6.61 1.25
C ALA A 277 -6.61 -5.79 2.31
N PHE A 278 -5.62 -4.98 1.90
CA PHE A 278 -4.94 -4.08 2.82
C PHE A 278 -5.91 -3.05 3.45
N CYS A 279 -6.71 -2.36 2.64
CA CYS A 279 -7.70 -1.40 3.16
C CYS A 279 -8.66 -2.05 4.17
N ALA A 280 -9.15 -3.25 3.87
CA ALA A 280 -10.03 -3.99 4.75
C ALA A 280 -9.36 -4.38 6.07
N LEU A 281 -8.15 -4.95 6.02
CA LEU A 281 -7.41 -5.36 7.22
C LEU A 281 -6.97 -4.15 8.06
N GLY A 282 -6.48 -3.09 7.42
CA GLY A 282 -6.14 -1.84 8.09
C GLY A 282 -7.36 -1.20 8.76
N CYS A 283 -8.51 -1.14 8.07
CA CYS A 283 -9.76 -0.65 8.64
C CYS A 283 -10.17 -1.45 9.87
N LEU A 284 -10.24 -2.79 9.77
CA LEU A 284 -10.57 -3.64 10.90
C LEU A 284 -9.59 -3.44 12.08
N SER A 285 -8.29 -3.32 11.80
CA SER A 285 -7.24 -3.12 12.81
C SER A 285 -7.30 -1.75 13.50
N ILE A 286 -8.06 -0.79 12.96
CA ILE A 286 -8.38 0.49 13.63
C ILE A 286 -9.62 0.34 14.53
N LEU A 287 -10.58 -0.50 14.14
CA LEU A 287 -11.84 -0.67 14.88
C LEU A 287 -11.65 -1.47 16.18
N ASP A 288 -10.72 -2.42 16.20
CA ASP A 288 -10.27 -3.20 17.37
C ASP A 288 -8.95 -3.90 16.99
N THR A 289 -8.27 -4.47 17.97
CA THR A 289 -7.01 -5.19 17.80
C THR A 289 -7.12 -6.35 16.78
N PRO A 290 -6.11 -6.55 15.90
CA PRO A 290 -6.14 -7.54 14.81
C PRO A 290 -6.62 -8.94 15.23
N HIS A 291 -6.03 -9.50 16.30
CA HIS A 291 -6.33 -10.85 16.81
C HIS A 291 -7.79 -11.05 17.27
N ARG A 292 -8.51 -9.98 17.61
CA ARG A 292 -9.92 -10.05 18.02
C ARG A 292 -10.86 -9.88 16.84
N ILE A 293 -10.62 -8.85 16.01
CA ILE A 293 -11.61 -8.41 15.03
C ILE A 293 -11.49 -9.11 13.68
N ILE A 294 -10.28 -9.40 13.21
CA ILE A 294 -10.10 -10.02 11.89
C ILE A 294 -10.69 -11.44 11.88
N PRO A 295 -10.38 -12.34 12.85
CA PRO A 295 -11.02 -13.67 12.91
C PRO A 295 -12.53 -13.64 13.13
N ARG A 296 -13.05 -12.58 13.74
CA ARG A 296 -14.50 -12.42 13.97
C ARG A 296 -15.26 -12.14 12.69
N TYR A 297 -14.65 -11.42 11.74
CA TYR A 297 -15.32 -10.95 10.53
C TYR A 297 -14.84 -11.63 9.25
N LEU A 298 -13.68 -12.29 9.24
CA LEU A 298 -13.07 -12.85 8.03
C LEU A 298 -12.69 -14.32 8.23
N ASP A 299 -12.78 -15.11 7.16
CA ASP A 299 -12.18 -16.44 7.07
C ASP A 299 -10.66 -16.30 6.91
N VAL A 300 -9.95 -16.32 8.05
CA VAL A 300 -8.50 -16.10 8.11
C VAL A 300 -7.70 -17.19 7.39
N PRO A 301 -7.98 -18.51 7.55
CA PRO A 301 -7.27 -19.54 6.81
C PRO A 301 -7.32 -19.36 5.29
N ARG A 302 -8.49 -19.03 4.72
CA ARG A 302 -8.59 -18.75 3.27
C ARG A 302 -7.87 -17.48 2.88
N LEU A 303 -7.93 -16.44 3.70
CA LEU A 303 -7.22 -15.19 3.46
C LEU A 303 -5.69 -15.39 3.42
N ILE A 304 -5.13 -16.16 4.36
CA ILE A 304 -3.69 -16.49 4.40
C ILE A 304 -3.29 -17.24 3.12
N SER A 305 -4.06 -18.26 2.73
CA SER A 305 -3.82 -19.01 1.49
C SER A 305 -3.82 -18.11 0.26
N TRP A 306 -4.80 -17.20 0.17
CA TRP A 306 -4.92 -16.25 -0.94
C TRP A 306 -3.77 -15.24 -0.97
N LEU A 307 -3.39 -14.66 0.19
CA LEU A 307 -2.27 -13.71 0.31
C LEU A 307 -0.94 -14.38 -0.06
N SER A 308 -0.69 -15.60 0.43
CA SER A 308 0.51 -16.37 0.09
C SER A 308 0.61 -16.60 -1.42
N SER A 309 -0.52 -16.93 -2.06
CA SER A 309 -0.60 -17.18 -3.51
C SER A 309 -0.44 -15.93 -4.40
N ARG A 310 -0.13 -14.76 -3.81
CA ARG A 310 0.22 -13.54 -4.54
C ARG A 310 1.70 -13.44 -4.84
N GLN A 311 2.58 -14.15 -4.13
CA GLN A 311 4.00 -14.06 -4.38
C GLN A 311 4.45 -15.05 -5.45
N TYR A 312 5.13 -14.56 -6.48
CA TYR A 312 5.56 -15.39 -7.60
C TYR A 312 7.06 -15.67 -7.55
N ALA A 313 7.47 -16.76 -8.20
CA ALA A 313 8.84 -17.07 -8.53
C ALA A 313 8.91 -17.36 -10.05
N PRO A 314 9.97 -16.93 -10.75
CA PRO A 314 11.23 -16.40 -10.20
C PRO A 314 11.21 -14.93 -9.77
N GLU A 315 10.18 -14.14 -10.10
CA GLU A 315 10.23 -12.70 -9.91
C GLU A 315 10.43 -12.26 -8.44
N GLY A 316 9.83 -12.98 -7.49
CA GLY A 316 9.89 -12.70 -6.04
C GLY A 316 8.92 -11.63 -5.55
N GLY A 317 8.34 -10.84 -6.47
CA GLY A 317 7.33 -9.81 -6.17
C GLY A 317 5.93 -10.37 -5.94
N PHE A 318 5.00 -9.47 -5.61
CA PHE A 318 3.58 -9.80 -5.45
C PHE A 318 2.74 -9.36 -6.66
N SER A 319 1.74 -10.15 -7.01
CA SER A 319 0.64 -9.74 -7.88
C SER A 319 -0.55 -9.21 -7.07
N GLY A 320 -1.38 -8.38 -7.70
CA GLY A 320 -2.55 -7.81 -7.04
C GLY A 320 -3.73 -8.77 -6.93
N ARG A 321 -3.84 -9.72 -7.87
CA ARG A 321 -4.96 -10.65 -7.98
C ARG A 321 -4.55 -11.87 -8.79
N THR A 322 -5.33 -12.94 -8.69
CA THR A 322 -5.05 -14.24 -9.33
C THR A 322 -4.84 -14.08 -10.85
N ASN A 323 -3.83 -14.76 -11.42
CA ASN A 323 -3.50 -14.74 -12.85
C ASN A 323 -3.18 -13.34 -13.43
N LYS A 324 -2.65 -12.43 -12.60
CA LYS A 324 -2.09 -11.15 -13.05
C LYS A 324 -0.63 -11.06 -12.68
N LEU A 325 0.06 -10.15 -13.34
CA LEU A 325 1.51 -9.97 -13.22
C LEU A 325 1.88 -9.41 -11.84
N VAL A 326 3.13 -9.65 -11.46
CA VAL A 326 3.79 -8.92 -10.38
C VAL A 326 3.84 -7.41 -10.68
N ASP A 327 3.77 -6.62 -9.61
CA ASP A 327 3.88 -5.16 -9.64
C ASP A 327 4.44 -4.67 -8.30
N GLY A 328 5.43 -3.77 -8.38
CA GLY A 328 6.15 -3.21 -7.25
C GLY A 328 5.24 -2.56 -6.19
N CYS A 329 4.10 -1.99 -6.54
CA CYS A 329 3.22 -1.39 -5.54
C CYS A 329 2.57 -2.42 -4.60
N TYR A 330 2.42 -3.68 -5.03
CA TYR A 330 1.93 -4.76 -4.17
C TYR A 330 2.95 -5.19 -3.12
N SER A 331 4.20 -4.73 -3.21
CA SER A 331 5.15 -4.79 -2.09
C SER A 331 4.57 -4.18 -0.82
N HIS A 332 3.78 -3.09 -0.95
CA HIS A 332 3.00 -2.55 0.16
C HIS A 332 1.62 -3.19 0.28
N TRP A 333 0.82 -3.20 -0.79
CA TRP A 333 -0.59 -3.59 -0.67
C TRP A 333 -0.81 -5.07 -0.33
N VAL A 334 0.12 -5.96 -0.70
CA VAL A 334 0.10 -7.36 -0.25
C VAL A 334 1.09 -7.55 0.89
N GLY A 335 2.32 -7.04 0.74
CA GLY A 335 3.36 -7.19 1.76
C GLY A 335 3.02 -6.58 3.12
N GLY A 336 2.26 -5.48 3.14
CA GLY A 336 1.75 -4.80 4.33
C GLY A 336 0.58 -5.50 5.00
N CYS A 337 -0.04 -6.50 4.37
CA CYS A 337 -1.03 -7.36 5.02
C CYS A 337 -0.37 -8.33 6.02
N TRP A 338 0.87 -8.76 5.76
CA TRP A 338 1.53 -9.77 6.58
C TRP A 338 1.77 -9.35 8.03
N PRO A 339 2.24 -8.13 8.35
CA PRO A 339 2.27 -7.64 9.73
C PRO A 339 0.92 -7.71 10.46
N LEU A 340 -0.18 -7.44 9.74
CA LEU A 340 -1.53 -7.51 10.32
C LEU A 340 -1.93 -8.97 10.57
N ILE A 341 -1.61 -9.88 9.65
CA ILE A 341 -1.85 -11.32 9.81
C ILE A 341 -0.97 -11.91 10.93
N ASP A 342 0.29 -11.51 11.03
CA ASP A 342 1.17 -11.95 12.11
C ASP A 342 0.60 -11.52 13.47
N ALA A 343 0.09 -10.29 13.58
CA ALA A 343 -0.60 -9.83 14.78
C ALA A 343 -1.91 -10.58 15.06
N VAL A 344 -2.60 -11.11 14.04
CA VAL A 344 -3.75 -12.01 14.23
C VAL A 344 -3.33 -13.32 14.87
N LEU A 345 -2.23 -13.91 14.41
CA LEU A 345 -1.78 -15.24 14.82
C LEU A 345 -1.05 -15.23 16.16
N LYS A 346 -0.24 -14.20 16.43
CA LYS A 346 0.52 -14.07 17.67
C LYS A 346 -0.32 -13.53 18.84
N GLY A 347 -1.36 -12.74 18.55
CA GLY A 347 -2.01 -11.92 19.57
C GLY A 347 -1.16 -10.72 19.97
N ALA A 348 -1.62 -9.96 20.96
CA ALA A 348 -0.80 -8.93 21.59
C ALA A 348 0.06 -9.56 22.70
N ILE A 349 1.35 -9.26 22.71
CA ILE A 349 2.34 -9.88 23.59
C ILE A 349 2.61 -8.95 24.78
N GLU A 350 2.60 -9.47 26.01
CA GLU A 350 3.04 -8.74 27.20
C GLU A 350 4.57 -8.69 27.25
N LEU A 351 5.13 -7.50 27.50
CA LEU A 351 6.56 -7.33 27.75
C LEU A 351 6.86 -7.67 29.23
N GLU A 352 6.81 -8.96 29.63
CA GLU A 352 7.72 -9.60 30.62
C GLU A 352 7.30 -11.03 31.08
N ASP A 353 8.33 -11.90 31.18
CA ASP A 353 8.51 -13.22 31.85
C ASP A 353 7.76 -14.52 31.42
N GLN A 354 8.55 -15.36 30.74
CA GLN A 354 8.54 -16.83 30.55
C GLN A 354 7.36 -17.54 29.83
N PRO A 355 7.68 -18.40 28.83
CA PRO A 355 6.66 -19.16 28.11
C PRO A 355 6.03 -20.23 29.02
N ASN A 356 4.73 -20.09 29.30
CA ASN A 356 3.93 -21.11 29.96
C ASN A 356 3.42 -22.12 28.92
N GLU A 357 3.65 -23.41 29.15
CA GLU A 357 3.44 -24.54 28.21
C GLU A 357 1.96 -24.91 27.90
N ALA A 358 1.02 -23.96 27.79
CA ALA A 358 -0.39 -24.31 27.57
C ALA A 358 -1.20 -23.46 26.58
N SER A 359 -0.62 -22.51 25.85
CA SER A 359 -1.38 -21.79 24.81
C SER A 359 -0.50 -21.23 23.69
N PHE A 360 -0.77 -21.70 22.46
CA PHE A 360 -0.21 -21.28 21.18
C PHE A 360 1.28 -21.60 20.94
N THR A 361 1.53 -22.51 20.00
CA THR A 361 2.83 -22.72 19.37
C THR A 361 3.21 -21.50 18.52
N PRO A 362 4.40 -20.91 18.69
CA PRO A 362 4.84 -19.77 17.89
C PRO A 362 4.98 -20.18 16.42
N HIS A 363 4.43 -19.41 15.48
CA HIS A 363 4.96 -19.44 14.13
C HIS A 363 6.32 -18.71 14.14
N GLN A 364 7.39 -19.51 14.24
CA GLN A 364 8.74 -19.13 13.80
C GLN A 364 8.75 -19.17 12.28
N GLY A 365 9.13 -18.07 11.63
CA GLY A 365 9.16 -17.93 10.18
C GLY A 365 8.10 -16.96 9.60
N SER A 366 8.54 -16.15 8.65
CA SER A 366 7.69 -15.30 7.82
C SER A 366 6.74 -16.14 6.95
N LEU A 367 5.46 -15.77 6.86
CA LEU A 367 4.46 -16.44 6.01
C LEU A 367 4.60 -16.12 4.51
N TYR A 368 5.60 -15.31 4.16
CA TYR A 368 5.98 -14.98 2.79
C TYR A 368 7.52 -14.92 2.64
N SER A 369 8.02 -14.98 1.41
CA SER A 369 9.45 -14.88 1.13
C SER A 369 9.92 -13.43 1.18
N ARG A 370 10.51 -13.02 2.31
CA ARG A 370 11.14 -11.70 2.44
C ARG A 370 12.28 -11.54 1.44
N GLU A 371 13.10 -12.58 1.27
CA GLU A 371 14.19 -12.60 0.29
C GLU A 371 13.67 -12.33 -1.12
N GLY A 372 12.63 -13.05 -1.57
CA GLY A 372 12.06 -12.86 -2.90
C GLY A 372 11.58 -11.43 -3.13
N LEU A 373 10.91 -10.85 -2.13
CA LEU A 373 10.43 -9.47 -2.23
C LEU A 373 11.59 -8.47 -2.30
N ILE A 374 12.61 -8.62 -1.46
CA ILE A 374 13.79 -7.73 -1.45
C ILE A 374 14.54 -7.81 -2.78
N ARG A 375 14.72 -9.02 -3.33
CA ARG A 375 15.30 -9.23 -4.66
C ARG A 375 14.49 -8.54 -5.75
N TYR A 376 13.17 -8.73 -5.77
CA TYR A 376 12.30 -8.06 -6.75
C TYR A 376 12.44 -6.53 -6.69
N ILE A 377 12.45 -5.96 -5.48
CA ILE A 377 12.55 -4.52 -5.27
C ILE A 377 13.91 -3.98 -5.73
N LEU A 378 15.00 -4.57 -5.24
CA LEU A 378 16.35 -4.03 -5.45
C LEU A 378 16.91 -4.38 -6.83
N CYS A 379 16.61 -5.56 -7.38
CA CYS A 379 17.06 -5.97 -8.71
C CYS A 379 16.13 -5.44 -9.83
N CYS A 380 14.81 -5.58 -9.68
CA CYS A 380 13.86 -5.28 -10.76
C CYS A 380 13.20 -3.89 -10.62
N GLY A 381 12.98 -3.43 -9.38
CA GLY A 381 12.17 -2.25 -9.08
C GLY A 381 12.88 -0.90 -9.19
N GLN A 382 14.21 -0.86 -9.21
CA GLN A 382 14.96 0.40 -9.27
C GLN A 382 15.08 0.95 -10.70
N ASP A 383 14.70 2.22 -10.92
CA ASP A 383 15.12 2.94 -12.12
C ASP A 383 16.58 3.39 -11.94
N ARG A 384 17.49 2.63 -12.57
CA ARG A 384 18.94 2.85 -12.48
C ARG A 384 19.43 3.98 -13.38
N SER A 385 18.57 4.62 -14.17
CA SER A 385 18.93 5.81 -14.93
C SER A 385 19.12 7.01 -14.00
N LYS A 386 19.60 8.14 -14.56
CA LYS A 386 19.71 9.42 -13.84
C LYS A 386 18.35 9.95 -13.34
N ARG A 387 17.22 9.38 -13.79
CA ARG A 387 15.88 9.75 -13.33
C ARG A 387 15.67 9.36 -11.87
N GLY A 388 16.11 8.18 -11.44
CA GLY A 388 15.77 7.61 -10.14
C GLY A 388 14.29 7.25 -10.01
N GLY A 389 13.86 6.99 -8.76
CA GLY A 389 12.56 6.42 -8.42
C GLY A 389 12.48 4.90 -8.59
N LEU A 390 11.35 4.34 -8.16
CA LEU A 390 11.01 2.92 -8.34
C LEU A 390 9.75 2.78 -9.19
N ARG A 391 9.53 1.58 -9.73
CA ARG A 391 8.55 1.29 -10.81
C ARG A 391 7.70 0.06 -10.50
N ASP A 392 6.63 -0.10 -11.30
CA ASP A 392 5.79 -1.32 -11.35
C ASP A 392 6.66 -2.57 -11.62
N LYS A 393 7.33 -2.59 -12.78
CA LYS A 393 8.16 -3.70 -13.28
C LYS A 393 9.19 -3.16 -14.28
N PRO A 394 10.17 -3.96 -14.76
CA PRO A 394 11.29 -3.46 -15.55
C PRO A 394 10.93 -2.58 -16.75
N SER A 395 9.95 -2.97 -17.56
CA SER A 395 9.49 -2.21 -18.74
C SER A 395 8.69 -0.93 -18.44
N ARG A 396 8.44 -0.60 -17.17
CA ARG A 396 7.63 0.58 -16.78
C ARG A 396 8.48 1.74 -16.27
N PRO A 397 8.09 3.00 -16.54
CA PRO A 397 8.78 4.15 -15.99
C PRO A 397 8.58 4.25 -14.47
N SER A 398 9.53 4.86 -13.77
CA SER A 398 9.36 5.20 -12.36
C SER A 398 8.35 6.34 -12.17
N ASP A 399 7.60 6.29 -11.07
CA ASP A 399 6.66 7.33 -10.64
C ASP A 399 6.63 7.45 -9.10
N ALA A 400 6.01 8.51 -8.59
CA ALA A 400 5.94 8.76 -7.14
C ALA A 400 5.15 7.67 -6.39
N TYR A 401 4.06 7.16 -6.99
CA TYR A 401 3.21 6.13 -6.41
C TYR A 401 3.99 4.83 -6.16
N HIS A 402 4.64 4.30 -7.19
CA HIS A 402 5.47 3.11 -7.08
C HIS A 402 6.68 3.37 -6.18
N THR A 403 7.33 4.53 -6.27
CA THR A 403 8.44 4.86 -5.36
C THR A 403 8.02 4.79 -3.90
N CYS A 404 6.88 5.37 -3.53
CA CYS A 404 6.33 5.29 -2.19
C CYS A 404 6.07 3.84 -1.78
N TYR A 405 5.22 3.13 -2.52
CA TYR A 405 4.73 1.82 -2.09
C TYR A 405 5.76 0.70 -2.22
N VAL A 406 6.73 0.82 -3.13
CA VAL A 406 7.87 -0.10 -3.18
C VAL A 406 8.76 0.10 -1.94
N LEU A 407 9.06 1.35 -1.56
CA LEU A 407 9.84 1.62 -0.33
C LEU A 407 9.09 1.23 0.94
N SER A 408 7.77 1.44 0.98
CA SER A 408 6.91 0.95 2.07
C SER A 408 6.99 -0.57 2.20
N GLY A 409 6.95 -1.28 1.06
CA GLY A 409 7.10 -2.73 1.02
C GLY A 409 8.49 -3.20 1.43
N LEU A 410 9.56 -2.50 1.00
CA LEU A 410 10.93 -2.77 1.42
C LEU A 410 11.08 -2.60 2.94
N SER A 411 10.53 -1.52 3.51
CA SER A 411 10.47 -1.33 4.96
C SER A 411 9.79 -2.53 5.64
N SER A 412 8.62 -2.95 5.17
CA SER A 412 7.93 -4.14 5.72
C SER A 412 8.78 -5.41 5.61
N ALA A 413 9.51 -5.58 4.51
CA ALA A 413 10.40 -6.71 4.26
C ALA A 413 11.71 -6.67 5.07
N GLN A 414 12.09 -5.54 5.64
CA GLN A 414 13.32 -5.34 6.43
C GLN A 414 13.08 -5.33 7.95
N HIS A 415 11.83 -5.10 8.38
CA HIS A 415 11.45 -5.01 9.79
C HIS A 415 10.44 -6.10 10.16
N GLN A 416 10.31 -6.39 11.45
CA GLN A 416 9.24 -7.16 12.04
C GLN A 416 8.38 -6.20 12.87
N TRP A 417 7.07 -6.36 12.80
CA TRP A 417 6.11 -5.57 13.56
C TRP A 417 5.37 -6.48 14.51
N ASP A 418 5.42 -6.14 15.80
CA ASP A 418 4.69 -6.84 16.84
C ASP A 418 3.75 -5.87 17.55
N LEU A 419 2.61 -6.39 17.99
CA LEU A 419 1.65 -5.67 18.80
C LEU A 419 1.92 -6.01 20.27
N THR A 420 2.27 -5.01 21.07
CA THR A 420 2.76 -5.22 22.45
C THR A 420 1.96 -4.41 23.45
N TYR A 421 1.68 -5.00 24.62
CA TYR A 421 1.18 -4.24 25.76
C TYR A 421 2.36 -3.58 26.47
N VAL A 422 2.36 -2.24 26.49
CA VAL A 422 3.39 -1.48 27.20
C VAL A 422 2.82 -1.12 28.57
N ASN A 423 3.24 -1.83 29.61
CA ASN A 423 2.86 -1.55 30.99
C ASN A 423 3.49 -0.21 31.42
N GLU A 424 2.78 0.88 31.20
CA GLU A 424 3.15 2.20 31.74
C GLU A 424 2.54 2.44 33.14
N ASP A 425 1.49 1.69 33.53
CA ASP A 425 0.86 1.77 34.87
C ASP A 425 0.05 0.48 35.19
N GLU A 426 0.30 -0.18 36.34
CA GLU A 426 -0.32 -1.47 36.73
C GLU A 426 -1.86 -1.42 36.93
N THR A 427 -2.48 -0.25 36.81
CA THR A 427 -3.88 -0.01 37.18
C THR A 427 -4.84 0.17 36.00
N ILE A 428 -4.33 0.28 34.77
CA ILE A 428 -5.13 0.43 33.55
C ILE A 428 -4.56 -0.52 32.49
N LEU A 429 -5.38 -1.42 31.93
CA LEU A 429 -5.00 -2.21 30.75
C LEU A 429 -4.72 -1.22 29.59
N SER A 430 -3.44 -0.99 29.30
CA SER A 430 -3.00 -0.10 28.21
C SER A 430 -3.48 -0.64 26.86
N GLU A 431 -3.87 0.23 25.93
CA GLU A 431 -4.04 -0.19 24.54
C GLU A 431 -2.70 -0.66 23.97
N PRO A 432 -2.66 -1.77 23.23
CA PRO A 432 -1.40 -2.29 22.74
C PRO A 432 -0.83 -1.40 21.63
N LYS A 433 0.50 -1.26 21.62
CA LYS A 433 1.26 -0.41 20.68
C LYS A 433 1.99 -1.27 19.66
N TRP A 434 2.06 -0.79 18.43
CA TRP A 434 2.88 -1.39 17.38
C TRP A 434 4.35 -1.05 17.62
N VAL A 435 5.21 -2.06 17.61
CA VAL A 435 6.65 -1.91 17.79
C VAL A 435 7.36 -2.56 16.61
N ALA A 436 8.28 -1.81 16.00
CA ALA A 436 9.14 -2.31 14.95
C ALA A 436 10.47 -2.77 15.51
N SER A 437 10.94 -3.93 15.06
CA SER A 437 12.30 -4.42 15.30
C SER A 437 12.95 -4.87 13.98
N PRO A 438 14.29 -4.89 13.88
CA PRO A 438 14.94 -5.57 12.77
C PRO A 438 14.53 -7.04 12.73
N CYS A 439 14.30 -7.60 11.55
CA CYS A 439 13.99 -9.03 11.47
C CYS A 439 15.22 -9.87 11.83
N ALA A 440 15.11 -10.64 12.91
CA ALA A 440 16.16 -11.52 13.39
C ALA A 440 16.19 -12.90 12.69
N GLU A 441 15.10 -13.27 12.00
CA GLU A 441 14.94 -14.59 11.38
C GLU A 441 15.14 -14.57 9.85
N GLY A 442 15.82 -15.59 9.32
CA GLY A 442 16.09 -15.78 7.89
C GLY A 442 17.41 -15.16 7.41
N THR A 443 17.74 -15.39 6.14
CA THR A 443 18.93 -14.82 5.51
C THR A 443 18.69 -13.36 5.15
N GLN A 444 19.46 -12.45 5.72
CA GLN A 444 19.43 -11.05 5.32
C GLN A 444 20.18 -10.87 3.99
N VAL A 445 19.43 -10.71 2.89
CA VAL A 445 20.00 -10.58 1.54
C VAL A 445 20.38 -9.16 1.12
N PHE A 446 20.23 -8.18 2.01
CA PHE A 446 20.59 -6.77 1.81
C PHE A 446 21.64 -6.34 2.85
N ASN A 447 22.41 -5.30 2.54
CA ASN A 447 23.38 -4.75 3.50
C ASN A 447 22.67 -3.79 4.48
N GLU A 448 23.17 -3.63 5.70
CA GLU A 448 22.56 -2.72 6.68
C GLU A 448 22.43 -1.27 6.18
N GLU A 449 23.34 -0.83 5.31
CA GLU A 449 23.32 0.50 4.67
C GLU A 449 22.09 0.70 3.75
N ASP A 450 21.53 -0.40 3.25
CA ASP A 450 20.33 -0.43 2.40
C ASP A 450 19.03 -0.43 3.22
N ARG A 451 19.10 -0.41 4.56
CA ARG A 451 17.93 -0.37 5.45
C ARG A 451 17.22 0.97 5.32
N VAL A 452 15.91 0.93 5.03
CA VAL A 452 15.04 2.12 5.01
C VAL A 452 14.35 2.30 6.37
N GLY A 453 13.80 3.47 6.62
CA GLY A 453 13.01 3.76 7.82
C GLY A 453 11.76 2.87 7.93
N THR A 454 11.21 2.77 9.12
CA THR A 454 10.04 1.93 9.41
C THR A 454 8.73 2.60 9.01
N ILE A 455 7.76 1.82 8.54
CA ILE A 455 6.41 2.27 8.20
C ILE A 455 5.35 1.58 9.07
N HIS A 456 4.50 2.36 9.74
CA HIS A 456 3.43 1.82 10.58
C HIS A 456 2.50 0.91 9.76
N PRO A 457 2.21 -0.34 10.20
CA PRO A 457 1.50 -1.33 9.38
C PRO A 457 0.04 -0.96 9.06
N VAL A 458 -0.61 -0.19 9.94
CA VAL A 458 -1.98 0.33 9.75
C VAL A 458 -2.02 1.71 9.09
N TYR A 459 -1.24 2.70 9.51
CA TYR A 459 -1.39 4.10 9.05
C TYR A 459 -0.51 4.49 7.86
N THR A 460 0.42 3.62 7.44
CA THR A 460 1.25 3.80 6.24
C THR A 460 2.16 5.04 6.24
N ILE A 461 2.51 5.53 7.42
CA ILE A 461 3.50 6.59 7.66
C ILE A 461 4.45 6.16 8.79
N PRO A 462 5.58 6.85 9.03
CA PRO A 462 6.43 6.56 10.18
C PRO A 462 5.66 6.57 11.50
N GLN A 463 6.02 5.67 12.42
CA GLN A 463 5.34 5.52 13.73
C GLN A 463 5.34 6.84 14.51
N GLU A 464 6.47 7.54 14.54
CA GLU A 464 6.61 8.84 15.21
C GLU A 464 5.58 9.87 14.69
N SER A 465 5.33 9.91 13.38
CA SER A 465 4.34 10.82 12.79
C SER A 465 2.91 10.49 13.20
N VAL A 466 2.60 9.21 13.44
CA VAL A 466 1.31 8.77 13.99
C VAL A 466 1.17 9.21 15.43
N ASP A 467 2.20 8.93 16.24
CA ASP A 467 2.20 9.20 17.67
C ASP A 467 2.11 10.71 17.96
N ASP A 468 2.90 11.52 17.24
CA ASP A 468 2.90 12.98 17.39
C ASP A 468 1.53 13.59 17.03
N MET A 469 0.94 13.19 15.90
CA MET A 469 -0.35 13.73 15.48
C MET A 469 -1.47 13.30 16.44
N LYS A 470 -1.49 12.04 16.86
CA LYS A 470 -2.49 11.54 17.83
C LYS A 470 -2.35 12.24 19.18
N ALA A 471 -1.14 12.35 19.71
CA ALA A 471 -0.87 13.04 20.97
C ALA A 471 -1.32 14.50 20.90
N TYR A 472 -1.06 15.17 19.78
CA TYR A 472 -1.49 16.54 19.55
C TYR A 472 -3.00 16.70 19.63
N PHE A 473 -3.77 15.93 18.85
CA PHE A 473 -5.22 16.09 18.81
C PHE A 473 -5.93 15.60 20.06
N ALA A 474 -5.41 14.56 20.74
CA ALA A 474 -5.89 14.12 22.04
C ALA A 474 -5.69 15.18 23.14
N SER A 475 -4.69 16.06 23.01
CA SER A 475 -4.46 17.16 23.95
C SER A 475 -5.44 18.34 23.78
N LYS A 476 -6.18 18.40 22.67
CA LYS A 476 -7.09 19.52 22.38
C LYS A 476 -8.36 19.40 23.21
N GLN A 477 -8.68 20.44 23.97
CA GLN A 477 -9.94 20.52 24.70
C GLN A 477 -11.10 20.82 23.74
N GLY A 478 -12.01 19.86 23.58
CA GLY A 478 -13.22 20.01 22.79
C GLY A 478 -13.04 19.78 21.29
N PHE A 479 -14.17 19.93 20.60
CA PHE A 479 -14.34 19.68 19.17
C PHE A 479 -15.09 20.84 18.50
#